data_AF-A0AAD4Y642-F1
#
_entry.id   AF-A0AAD4Y642-F1
#
_cell.length_a   1.000
_cell.length_b   1.000
_cell.length_c   1.000
_cell.angle_alpha   90.00
_cell.angle_beta   90.00
_cell.angle_gamma   90.00
#
_symmetry.space_group_name_H-M   'P 1'
#
loop_
_entity.id
_entity.type
_entity.pdbx_description
1 polymer ?
#
loop_
_entity_poly.entity_id
_entity_poly.type
_entity_poly.pdbx_seq_one_letter_code
_entity_poly.pdbx_strand_id
1 'polypeptide(L)'
;MLSTQTFFFFPTAPFVLFVFTASTIFHLHQRLEKMQLAWELEALEPATTETPSRPQPRPQLKGMWTINAIGRLGNQMGEYATLYALAKMNGRAAFIPPQMHSTLAPIFRITLPVLHDATARSVPWENYHLNDWMEEQYRHIPGEYVRLTGYPCSWTFYHHLRAEILREFLHAHVREEAQNFLRGLRVNGSRPSTYVGVHVRRGDYVHVMPNVWKGVVADRRYLEQALDWFRARYSAPIFVVSSNGMAWCRENINASRGDVVFAGNGNEGSPAKDFALLTQCNHTIMTIGTFGIWAAYLAGGETIYLANYTLPDSPFLKVFKPEAAFLPEWIGIPADLSPLLKH
;
A
#
# COMPACT_ATOMS: atom_id res chain seq x y z
N MET A 1 -73.43 -4.11 -10.53
CA MET A 1 -72.83 -3.00 -9.77
C MET A 1 -71.35 -3.28 -9.64
N LEU A 2 -70.50 -2.69 -10.50
CA LEU A 2 -69.05 -2.76 -10.37
C LEU A 2 -68.58 -1.68 -9.40
N SER A 3 -67.84 -2.05 -8.37
CA SER A 3 -67.11 -1.12 -7.50
C SER A 3 -65.64 -1.15 -7.90
N THR A 4 -65.15 0.00 -8.33
CA THR A 4 -63.78 0.26 -8.79
C THR A 4 -62.85 0.52 -7.59
N GLN A 5 -61.74 -0.22 -7.51
CA GLN A 5 -60.62 0.09 -6.62
C GLN A 5 -59.76 1.20 -7.24
N THR A 6 -59.59 2.31 -6.53
CA THR A 6 -58.65 3.39 -6.85
C THR A 6 -57.29 3.11 -6.21
N PHE A 7 -56.25 2.97 -7.04
CA PHE A 7 -54.86 2.98 -6.60
C PHE A 7 -54.39 4.41 -6.32
N PHE A 8 -53.96 4.71 -5.10
CA PHE A 8 -53.25 5.95 -4.79
C PHE A 8 -51.81 5.85 -5.28
N PHE A 9 -51.49 6.55 -6.36
CA PHE A 9 -50.11 6.81 -6.79
C PHE A 9 -49.54 7.95 -5.95
N PHE A 10 -48.58 7.67 -5.07
CA PHE A 10 -47.75 8.69 -4.44
C PHE A 10 -46.61 9.07 -5.41
N PRO A 11 -46.45 10.36 -5.80
CA PRO A 11 -45.30 10.76 -6.58
C PRO A 11 -44.06 10.75 -5.69
N THR A 12 -43.09 9.89 -6.02
CA THR A 12 -41.82 9.69 -5.29
C THR A 12 -40.83 10.85 -5.47
N ALA A 13 -41.03 11.72 -6.45
CA ALA A 13 -40.13 12.84 -6.75
C ALA A 13 -40.12 13.98 -5.69
N PRO A 14 -41.26 14.51 -5.19
CA PRO A 14 -41.25 15.56 -4.17
C PRO A 14 -40.75 15.10 -2.79
N PHE A 15 -40.89 13.82 -2.44
CA PHE A 15 -40.38 13.29 -1.16
C PHE A 15 -38.85 13.17 -1.15
N VAL A 16 -38.25 12.72 -2.25
CA VAL A 16 -36.79 12.64 -2.40
C VAL A 16 -36.16 14.05 -2.43
N LEU A 17 -36.79 15.01 -3.10
CA LEU A 17 -36.30 16.40 -3.14
C LEU A 17 -36.32 17.07 -1.75
N PHE A 18 -37.31 16.77 -0.90
CA PHE A 18 -37.38 17.27 0.47
C PHE A 18 -36.31 16.66 1.39
N VAL A 19 -36.03 15.36 1.25
CA VAL A 19 -34.98 14.68 2.03
C VAL A 19 -33.58 15.22 1.68
N PHE A 20 -33.31 15.51 0.41
CA PHE A 20 -32.01 16.06 -0.01
C PHE A 20 -31.82 17.52 0.42
N THR A 21 -32.86 18.36 0.39
CA THR A 21 -32.74 19.76 0.83
C THR A 21 -32.58 19.86 2.35
N ALA A 22 -33.34 19.08 3.13
CA ALA A 22 -33.20 19.03 4.59
C ALA A 22 -31.83 18.49 5.03
N SER A 23 -31.29 17.46 4.35
CA SER A 23 -29.96 16.90 4.61
C SER A 23 -28.83 17.90 4.30
N THR A 24 -28.96 18.65 3.20
CA THR A 24 -27.96 19.67 2.83
C THR A 24 -27.94 20.83 3.81
N ILE A 25 -29.11 21.27 4.27
CA ILE A 25 -29.24 22.32 5.30
C ILE A 25 -28.68 21.83 6.64
N PHE A 26 -28.98 20.60 7.05
CA PHE A 26 -28.43 20.00 8.27
C PHE A 26 -26.89 19.88 8.22
N HIS A 27 -26.34 19.44 7.09
CA HIS A 27 -24.89 19.36 6.90
C HIS A 27 -24.21 20.72 6.85
N LEU A 28 -24.84 21.74 6.25
CA LEU A 28 -24.33 23.12 6.29
C LEU A 28 -24.36 23.69 7.71
N HIS A 29 -25.41 23.41 8.48
CA HIS A 29 -25.53 23.89 9.86
C HIS A 29 -24.47 23.25 10.77
N GLN A 30 -24.25 21.93 10.67
CA GLN A 30 -23.17 21.25 11.40
C GLN A 30 -21.78 21.74 11.02
N ARG A 31 -21.58 22.17 9.76
CA ARG A 31 -20.29 22.69 9.30
C ARG A 31 -20.04 24.10 9.84
N LEU A 32 -21.08 24.93 9.91
CA LEU A 32 -21.04 26.25 10.54
C LEU A 32 -20.77 26.16 12.05
N GLU A 33 -21.42 25.24 12.76
CA GLU A 33 -21.16 25.00 14.19
C GLU A 33 -19.72 24.53 14.44
N LYS A 34 -19.18 23.63 13.60
CA LYS A 34 -17.78 23.20 13.70
C LYS A 34 -16.79 24.33 13.40
N MET A 35 -17.12 25.25 12.49
CA MET A 35 -16.30 26.42 12.20
C MET A 35 -16.34 27.45 13.35
N GLN A 36 -17.51 27.66 13.97
CA GLN A 36 -17.62 28.50 15.17
C GLN A 36 -16.85 27.91 16.35
N LEU A 37 -16.96 26.60 16.59
CA LEU A 37 -16.22 25.93 17.66
C LEU A 37 -14.70 26.00 17.43
N ALA A 38 -14.23 25.86 16.19
CA ALA A 38 -12.82 26.00 15.83
C ALA A 38 -12.30 27.43 16.04
N TRP A 39 -13.12 28.44 15.69
CA TRP A 39 -12.82 29.85 15.91
C TRP A 39 -12.77 30.22 17.40
N GLU A 40 -13.69 29.67 18.21
CA GLU A 40 -13.71 29.88 19.66
C GLU A 40 -12.52 29.19 20.36
N LEU A 41 -12.05 28.04 19.86
CA LEU A 41 -10.84 27.36 20.34
C LEU A 41 -9.55 28.12 20.00
N GLU A 42 -9.47 28.77 18.84
CA GLU A 42 -8.34 29.66 18.49
C GLU A 42 -8.34 30.96 19.31
N ALA A 43 -9.49 31.42 19.79
CA ALA A 43 -9.61 32.64 20.60
C ALA A 43 -9.21 32.45 22.09
N LEU A 44 -8.91 31.23 22.53
CA LEU A 44 -8.69 30.89 23.94
C LEU A 44 -7.24 30.57 24.33
N GLU A 45 -6.28 30.64 23.39
CA GLU A 45 -4.85 30.50 23.74
C GLU A 45 -4.19 31.86 24.07
N PRO A 46 -3.55 32.02 25.24
CA PRO A 46 -2.86 33.26 25.59
C PRO A 46 -1.53 33.37 24.84
N ALA A 47 -1.32 34.51 24.19
CA ALA A 47 -0.11 34.86 23.47
C ALA A 47 1.08 35.08 24.42
N THR A 48 2.07 34.19 24.40
CA THR A 48 3.42 34.47 24.92
C THR A 48 4.14 35.39 23.93
N THR A 49 4.48 36.58 24.41
CA THR A 49 5.13 37.63 23.62
C THR A 49 6.64 37.40 23.61
N GLU A 50 7.12 36.64 22.61
CA GLU A 50 8.52 36.73 22.18
C GLU A 50 8.60 37.59 20.92
N THR A 51 9.53 38.55 20.95
CA THR A 51 9.75 39.55 19.90
C THR A 51 10.10 38.85 18.58
N PRO A 52 9.41 39.10 17.45
CA PRO A 52 9.69 38.39 16.22
C PRO A 52 10.99 38.88 15.62
N SER A 53 12.06 38.09 15.78
CA SER A 53 13.21 38.16 14.88
C SER A 53 12.69 37.95 13.46
N ARG A 54 13.01 38.92 12.59
CA ARG A 54 12.71 38.97 11.15
C ARG A 54 12.59 37.55 10.56
N PRO A 55 11.44 37.14 9.99
CA PRO A 55 11.32 35.81 9.41
C PRO A 55 12.40 35.66 8.34
N GLN A 56 13.29 34.70 8.53
CA GLN A 56 14.17 34.29 7.44
C GLN A 56 13.26 33.89 6.27
N PRO A 57 13.55 34.34 5.03
CA PRO A 57 12.74 33.94 3.89
C PRO A 57 12.73 32.41 3.85
N ARG A 58 11.53 31.80 3.94
CA ARG A 58 11.37 30.39 3.61
C ARG A 58 12.00 30.22 2.22
N PRO A 59 12.90 29.25 2.01
CA PRO A 59 13.50 29.05 0.70
C PRO A 59 12.35 28.91 -0.30
N GLN A 60 12.32 29.82 -1.26
CA GLN A 60 11.31 29.82 -2.31
C GLN A 60 11.51 28.50 -3.05
N LEU A 61 10.62 27.53 -2.85
CA LEU A 61 10.69 26.23 -3.52
C LEU A 61 10.70 26.51 -5.02
N LYS A 62 11.85 26.30 -5.66
CA LYS A 62 12.00 26.47 -7.10
C LYS A 62 11.43 25.22 -7.75
N GLY A 63 10.40 25.37 -8.57
CA GLY A 63 9.82 24.26 -9.32
C GLY A 63 8.97 23.29 -8.49
N MET A 64 8.47 22.27 -9.19
CA MET A 64 7.51 21.29 -8.68
C MET A 64 7.76 19.95 -9.35
N TRP A 65 7.70 18.88 -8.58
CA TRP A 65 7.86 17.52 -9.06
C TRP A 65 6.57 16.72 -8.90
N THR A 66 6.36 15.78 -9.83
CA THR A 66 5.30 14.78 -9.78
C THR A 66 5.82 13.44 -10.28
N ILE A 67 4.97 12.41 -10.27
CA ILE A 67 5.30 11.07 -10.75
C ILE A 67 4.10 10.50 -11.52
N ASN A 68 4.34 9.56 -12.41
CA ASN A 68 3.28 8.72 -12.97
C ASN A 68 2.56 7.91 -11.86
N ALA A 69 1.30 7.54 -12.11
CA ALA A 69 0.51 6.71 -11.21
C ALA A 69 0.13 5.41 -11.93
N ILE A 70 1.03 4.41 -11.91
CA ILE A 70 0.84 3.18 -12.69
C ILE A 70 0.85 1.92 -11.82
N GLY A 71 0.14 0.89 -12.30
CA GLY A 71 -0.08 -0.33 -11.54
C GLY A 71 -1.07 -0.16 -10.39
N ARG A 72 -1.01 -1.10 -9.44
CA ARG A 72 -1.97 -1.24 -8.34
C ARG A 72 -1.36 -0.76 -7.02
N LEU A 73 -2.04 -1.04 -5.90
CA LEU A 73 -1.70 -0.53 -4.57
C LEU A 73 -0.20 -0.51 -4.26
N GLY A 74 0.48 -1.67 -4.33
CA GLY A 74 1.91 -1.76 -4.01
C GLY A 74 2.82 -0.97 -4.95
N ASN A 75 2.46 -0.83 -6.24
CA ASN A 75 3.22 0.01 -7.18
C ASN A 75 3.07 1.49 -6.82
N GLN A 76 1.84 1.93 -6.60
CA GLN A 76 1.57 3.33 -6.28
C GLN A 76 2.13 3.74 -4.91
N MET A 77 2.21 2.82 -3.94
CA MET A 77 2.95 3.06 -2.70
C MET A 77 4.45 3.27 -2.96
N GLY A 78 5.04 2.47 -3.86
CA GLY A 78 6.42 2.62 -4.33
C GLY A 78 6.68 3.98 -4.98
N GLU A 79 5.83 4.35 -5.93
CA GLU A 79 5.89 5.63 -6.63
C GLU A 79 5.74 6.81 -5.66
N TYR A 80 4.77 6.74 -4.75
CA TYR A 80 4.58 7.76 -3.71
C TYR A 80 5.83 7.94 -2.85
N ALA A 81 6.36 6.85 -2.30
CA ALA A 81 7.52 6.90 -1.41
C ALA A 81 8.78 7.38 -2.15
N THR A 82 8.92 7.00 -3.42
CA THR A 82 10.01 7.48 -4.28
C THR A 82 9.90 8.97 -4.55
N LEU A 83 8.72 9.47 -4.96
CA LEU A 83 8.49 10.89 -5.16
C LEU A 83 8.77 11.69 -3.88
N TYR A 84 8.26 11.20 -2.74
CA TYR A 84 8.45 11.81 -1.43
C TYR A 84 9.94 11.98 -1.11
N ALA A 85 10.72 10.90 -1.24
CA ALA A 85 12.12 10.90 -0.88
C ALA A 85 12.98 11.71 -1.85
N LEU A 86 12.81 11.52 -3.17
CA LEU A 86 13.61 12.20 -4.17
C LEU A 86 13.34 13.71 -4.21
N ALA A 87 12.09 14.14 -4.08
CA ALA A 87 11.78 15.56 -4.05
C ALA A 87 12.39 16.25 -2.82
N LYS A 88 12.34 15.60 -1.64
CA LYS A 88 12.99 16.09 -0.43
C LYS A 88 14.51 16.18 -0.61
N MET A 89 15.12 15.14 -1.16
CA MET A 89 16.56 15.07 -1.42
C MET A 89 17.04 16.16 -2.40
N ASN A 90 16.21 16.53 -3.39
CA ASN A 90 16.53 17.55 -4.39
C ASN A 90 16.00 18.95 -4.02
N GLY A 91 15.38 19.13 -2.84
CA GLY A 91 14.86 20.42 -2.38
C GLY A 91 13.67 20.95 -3.20
N ARG A 92 12.79 20.06 -3.66
CA ARG A 92 11.65 20.38 -4.55
C ARG A 92 10.31 20.11 -3.87
N ALA A 93 9.29 20.88 -4.27
CA ALA A 93 7.92 20.59 -3.88
C ALA A 93 7.43 19.34 -4.64
N ALA A 94 6.73 18.42 -3.97
CA ALA A 94 6.17 17.21 -4.58
C ALA A 94 4.65 17.21 -4.54
N PHE A 95 4.03 16.79 -5.64
CA PHE A 95 2.58 16.66 -5.76
C PHE A 95 2.22 15.36 -6.46
N ILE A 96 1.19 14.69 -5.97
CA ILE A 96 0.73 13.40 -6.50
C ILE A 96 -0.42 13.59 -7.51
N PRO A 97 -0.53 12.73 -8.53
CA PRO A 97 -1.68 12.75 -9.43
C PRO A 97 -3.00 12.40 -8.71
N PRO A 98 -4.17 12.87 -9.20
CA PRO A 98 -5.46 12.57 -8.58
C PRO A 98 -5.78 11.07 -8.53
N GLN A 99 -5.34 10.30 -9.53
CA GLN A 99 -5.47 8.84 -9.57
C GLN A 99 -4.74 8.16 -8.40
N MET A 100 -3.53 8.64 -8.08
CA MET A 100 -2.75 8.12 -6.96
C MET A 100 -3.43 8.41 -5.64
N HIS A 101 -3.89 9.64 -5.45
CA HIS A 101 -4.67 10.02 -4.28
C HIS A 101 -5.91 9.12 -4.12
N SER A 102 -6.63 8.85 -5.22
CA SER A 102 -7.85 8.03 -5.19
C SER A 102 -7.58 6.57 -4.81
N THR A 103 -6.37 6.07 -5.07
CA THR A 103 -5.96 4.70 -4.70
C THR A 103 -5.46 4.63 -3.26
N LEU A 104 -4.68 5.62 -2.82
CA LEU A 104 -3.95 5.58 -1.55
C LEU A 104 -4.72 6.22 -0.39
N ALA A 105 -5.37 7.37 -0.60
CA ALA A 105 -6.04 8.14 0.45
C ALA A 105 -7.19 7.40 1.17
N PRO A 106 -7.93 6.45 0.54
CA PRO A 106 -8.91 5.64 1.25
C PRO A 106 -8.31 4.70 2.30
N ILE A 107 -7.01 4.41 2.22
CA ILE A 107 -6.30 3.45 3.08
C ILE A 107 -5.30 4.19 4.00
N PHE A 108 -4.71 5.26 3.52
CA PHE A 108 -3.59 5.93 4.17
C PHE A 108 -3.85 7.43 4.31
N ARG A 109 -3.36 8.04 5.39
CA ARG A 109 -3.32 9.50 5.53
C ARG A 109 -2.01 10.04 4.96
N ILE A 110 -1.92 10.00 3.65
CA ILE A 110 -0.79 10.55 2.89
C ILE A 110 -0.78 12.07 2.95
N THR A 111 0.41 12.68 2.97
CA THR A 111 0.58 14.12 3.18
C THR A 111 0.87 14.93 1.91
N LEU A 112 1.48 14.32 0.90
CA LEU A 112 1.73 15.00 -0.37
C LEU A 112 0.44 15.56 -1.00
N PRO A 113 0.42 16.85 -1.39
CA PRO A 113 -0.74 17.48 -2.00
C PRO A 113 -1.07 16.91 -3.38
N VAL A 114 -2.34 17.00 -3.76
CA VAL A 114 -2.82 16.56 -5.08
C VAL A 114 -2.55 17.64 -6.12
N LEU A 115 -1.97 17.24 -7.25
CA LEU A 115 -1.86 18.07 -8.45
C LEU A 115 -3.12 17.91 -9.31
N HIS A 116 -3.97 18.94 -9.36
CA HIS A 116 -5.17 18.90 -10.20
C HIS A 116 -4.85 18.88 -11.70
N ASP A 117 -5.63 18.14 -12.48
CA ASP A 117 -5.40 17.91 -13.91
C ASP A 117 -5.29 19.19 -14.75
N ALA A 118 -6.06 20.23 -14.41
CA ALA A 118 -6.00 21.52 -15.10
C ALA A 118 -4.61 22.16 -14.96
N THR A 119 -4.05 22.16 -13.75
CA THR A 119 -2.68 22.63 -13.48
C THR A 119 -1.65 21.68 -14.07
N ALA A 120 -1.86 20.36 -13.95
CA ALA A 120 -0.93 19.38 -14.52
C ALA A 120 -0.73 19.57 -16.03
N ARG A 121 -1.78 19.94 -16.77
CA ARG A 121 -1.71 20.16 -18.22
C ARG A 121 -1.01 21.45 -18.64
N SER A 122 -0.97 22.47 -17.79
CA SER A 122 -0.34 23.75 -18.12
C SER A 122 1.16 23.80 -17.79
N VAL A 123 1.65 22.85 -17.00
CA VAL A 123 3.06 22.78 -16.61
C VAL A 123 3.88 22.07 -17.70
N PRO A 124 5.01 22.65 -18.15
CA PRO A 124 5.87 22.03 -19.15
C PRO A 124 6.77 20.96 -18.51
N TRP A 125 6.20 19.79 -18.25
CA TRP A 125 6.91 18.69 -17.58
C TRP A 125 8.08 18.14 -18.39
N GLU A 126 9.24 18.07 -17.75
CA GLU A 126 10.36 17.24 -18.18
C GLU A 126 10.18 15.82 -17.64
N ASN A 127 10.09 14.83 -18.54
CA ASN A 127 10.02 13.44 -18.12
C ASN A 127 11.40 12.92 -17.75
N TYR A 128 11.53 12.40 -16.53
CA TYR A 128 12.76 11.81 -16.05
C TYR A 128 12.52 10.34 -15.70
N HIS A 129 13.20 9.43 -16.40
CA HIS A 129 13.03 7.99 -16.21
C HIS A 129 13.86 7.49 -15.03
N LEU A 130 13.23 6.69 -14.17
CA LEU A 130 13.86 6.02 -13.05
C LEU A 130 13.90 4.51 -13.30
N ASN A 131 15.05 3.91 -13.00
CA ASN A 131 15.13 2.47 -12.79
C ASN A 131 14.39 2.07 -11.51
N ASP A 132 14.17 0.76 -11.33
CA ASP A 132 13.60 0.20 -10.08
C ASP A 132 14.65 0.07 -8.96
N TRP A 133 15.67 0.93 -8.94
CA TRP A 133 16.67 1.04 -7.89
C TRP A 133 17.25 2.46 -7.89
N MET A 134 17.71 2.92 -6.74
CA MET A 134 18.35 4.22 -6.59
C MET A 134 19.72 4.24 -7.28
N GLU A 135 20.01 5.34 -7.96
CA GLU A 135 21.32 5.65 -8.54
C GLU A 135 21.81 7.01 -8.06
N GLU A 136 23.12 7.22 -8.09
CA GLU A 136 23.76 8.45 -7.62
C GLU A 136 23.22 9.69 -8.33
N GLN A 137 23.01 9.60 -9.64
CA GLN A 137 22.50 10.72 -10.44
C GLN A 137 21.12 11.22 -10.00
N TYR A 138 20.30 10.37 -9.35
CA TYR A 138 18.96 10.77 -8.89
C TYR A 138 18.99 11.68 -7.66
N ARG A 139 20.16 11.84 -7.00
CA ARG A 139 20.35 12.84 -5.94
C ARG A 139 20.41 14.28 -6.47
N HIS A 140 20.62 14.43 -7.78
CA HIS A 140 20.86 15.72 -8.43
C HIS A 140 20.11 15.82 -9.77
N ILE A 141 18.81 15.52 -9.76
CA ILE A 141 18.00 15.58 -10.99
C ILE A 141 17.87 17.04 -11.43
N PRO A 142 18.26 17.38 -12.67
CA PRO A 142 18.12 18.73 -13.20
C PRO A 142 16.64 19.07 -13.47
N GLY A 143 16.36 20.35 -13.68
CA GLY A 143 15.02 20.82 -14.04
C GLY A 143 14.18 21.27 -12.84
N GLU A 144 13.31 22.23 -13.13
CA GLU A 144 12.37 22.78 -12.13
C GLU A 144 11.05 22.02 -12.12
N TYR A 145 10.56 21.57 -13.28
CA TYR A 145 9.27 20.89 -13.43
C TYR A 145 9.45 19.47 -13.94
N VAL A 146 9.66 18.53 -13.02
CA VAL A 146 10.01 17.14 -13.37
C VAL A 146 8.83 16.20 -13.11
N ARG A 147 8.54 15.34 -14.09
CA ARG A 147 7.68 14.17 -13.92
C ARG A 147 8.54 12.92 -13.91
N LEU A 148 8.67 12.31 -12.75
CA LEU A 148 9.31 11.01 -12.60
C LEU A 148 8.48 9.94 -13.33
N THR A 149 9.16 9.02 -14.00
CA THR A 149 8.54 7.94 -14.78
C THR A 149 9.27 6.62 -14.54
N GLY A 150 8.66 5.50 -14.94
CA GLY A 150 9.13 4.15 -14.63
C GLY A 150 8.23 3.48 -13.60
N TYR A 151 8.73 2.42 -12.95
CA TYR A 151 8.02 1.68 -11.89
C TYR A 151 8.86 1.62 -10.59
N PRO A 152 9.29 2.76 -10.02
CA PRO A 152 10.20 2.74 -8.87
C PRO A 152 9.48 2.25 -7.60
N CYS A 153 9.83 1.03 -7.17
CA CYS A 153 9.26 0.35 -6.01
C CYS A 153 10.33 -0.10 -4.99
N SER A 154 11.60 0.22 -5.24
CA SER A 154 12.73 -0.15 -4.38
C SER A 154 12.83 0.66 -3.08
N TRP A 155 13.18 -0.02 -1.99
CA TRP A 155 13.46 0.61 -0.70
C TRP A 155 14.64 1.59 -0.74
N THR A 156 15.56 1.41 -1.69
CA THR A 156 16.78 2.21 -1.80
C THR A 156 16.50 3.70 -2.02
N PHE A 157 15.34 4.05 -2.55
CA PHE A 157 14.91 5.43 -2.71
C PHE A 157 14.57 6.11 -1.38
N TYR A 158 13.95 5.40 -0.43
CA TYR A 158 13.23 6.03 0.68
C TYR A 158 13.56 5.47 2.07
N HIS A 159 14.36 4.41 2.18
CA HIS A 159 14.62 3.76 3.46
C HIS A 159 15.37 4.65 4.47
N HIS A 160 16.19 5.58 3.98
CA HIS A 160 16.81 6.60 4.84
C HIS A 160 15.79 7.54 5.51
N LEU A 161 14.55 7.58 5.01
CA LEU A 161 13.41 8.31 5.59
C LEU A 161 12.39 7.37 6.23
N ARG A 162 12.78 6.14 6.63
CA ARG A 162 11.84 5.09 7.06
C ARG A 162 10.81 5.57 8.10
N ALA A 163 11.21 6.35 9.09
CA ALA A 163 10.28 6.88 10.10
C ALA A 163 9.19 7.78 9.50
N GLU A 164 9.53 8.59 8.48
CA GLU A 164 8.56 9.40 7.75
C GLU A 164 7.65 8.54 6.89
N ILE A 165 8.22 7.61 6.12
CA ILE A 165 7.45 6.68 5.27
C ILE A 165 6.46 5.85 6.10
N LEU A 166 6.83 5.40 7.30
CA LEU A 166 5.91 4.70 8.19
C LEU A 166 4.76 5.60 8.65
N ARG A 167 4.98 6.90 8.88
CA ARG A 167 3.90 7.84 9.22
C ARG A 167 2.95 8.06 8.05
N GLU A 168 3.43 7.99 6.80
CA GLU A 168 2.58 8.09 5.61
C GLU A 168 1.64 6.88 5.48
N PHE A 169 2.07 5.67 5.88
CA PHE A 169 1.35 4.43 5.59
C PHE A 169 0.80 3.65 6.79
N LEU A 170 1.15 3.98 8.03
CA LEU A 170 0.65 3.28 9.23
C LEU A 170 -0.27 4.17 10.08
N HIS A 171 -1.59 3.93 9.98
CA HIS A 171 -2.61 4.74 10.66
C HIS A 171 -3.55 3.91 11.53
N ALA A 172 -3.86 4.38 12.73
CA ALA A 172 -4.67 3.66 13.73
C ALA A 172 -6.01 3.14 13.20
N HIS A 173 -6.74 3.95 12.42
CA HIS A 173 -8.07 3.59 11.90
C HIS A 173 -8.09 2.35 10.99
N VAL A 174 -7.00 2.06 10.28
CA VAL A 174 -6.89 0.84 9.44
C VAL A 174 -6.50 -0.38 10.28
N ARG A 175 -5.89 -0.16 11.45
CA ARG A 175 -5.36 -1.22 12.32
C ARG A 175 -6.46 -1.85 13.18
N GLU A 176 -7.49 -1.12 13.57
CA GLU A 176 -8.46 -1.61 14.56
C GLU A 176 -9.25 -2.84 14.09
N GLU A 177 -9.80 -2.81 12.86
CA GLU A 177 -10.53 -3.96 12.30
C GLU A 177 -9.61 -5.18 12.17
N ALA A 178 -8.40 -4.98 11.63
CA ALA A 178 -7.40 -6.03 11.49
C ALA A 178 -6.98 -6.62 12.85
N GLN A 179 -6.70 -5.78 13.85
CA GLN A 179 -6.32 -6.24 15.18
C GLN A 179 -7.47 -6.96 15.90
N ASN A 180 -8.72 -6.51 15.72
CA ASN A 180 -9.89 -7.20 16.25
C ASN A 180 -10.00 -8.61 15.66
N PHE A 181 -9.81 -8.75 14.35
CA PHE A 181 -9.77 -10.06 13.70
C PHE A 181 -8.67 -10.95 14.29
N LEU A 182 -7.42 -10.45 14.37
CA LEU A 182 -6.28 -11.21 14.91
C LEU A 182 -6.52 -11.64 16.37
N ARG A 183 -7.00 -10.73 17.23
CA ARG A 183 -7.32 -11.02 18.65
C ARG A 183 -8.40 -12.11 18.82
N GLY A 184 -9.26 -12.30 17.82
CA GLY A 184 -10.26 -13.35 17.77
C GLY A 184 -9.68 -14.75 17.55
N LEU A 185 -8.49 -14.85 16.95
CA LEU A 185 -7.91 -16.13 16.58
C LEU A 185 -7.40 -16.91 17.81
N ARG A 186 -7.47 -18.24 17.73
CA ARG A 186 -7.04 -19.17 18.78
C ARG A 186 -6.31 -20.35 18.15
N VAL A 187 -5.26 -20.82 18.81
CA VAL A 187 -4.57 -22.08 18.48
C VAL A 187 -4.62 -22.96 19.72
N ASN A 188 -5.12 -24.18 19.58
CA ASN A 188 -5.22 -25.14 20.70
C ASN A 188 -5.90 -24.55 21.95
N GLY A 189 -6.95 -23.73 21.75
CA GLY A 189 -7.69 -23.06 22.83
C GLY A 189 -7.01 -21.82 23.44
N SER A 190 -5.77 -21.50 23.08
CA SER A 190 -5.00 -20.37 23.61
C SER A 190 -4.88 -19.21 22.62
N ARG A 191 -4.63 -18.01 23.14
CA ARG A 191 -4.29 -16.83 22.31
C ARG A 191 -2.85 -16.98 21.80
N PRO A 192 -2.61 -16.93 20.49
CA PRO A 192 -1.25 -16.95 19.96
C PRO A 192 -0.53 -15.64 20.33
N SER A 193 0.78 -15.73 20.55
CA SER A 193 1.66 -14.57 20.76
C SER A 193 2.28 -14.07 19.45
N THR A 194 2.25 -14.87 18.39
CA THR A 194 2.93 -14.60 17.12
C THR A 194 1.98 -14.79 15.95
N TYR A 195 1.81 -13.73 15.16
CA TYR A 195 1.11 -13.76 13.88
C TYR A 195 2.11 -13.59 12.74
N VAL A 196 2.04 -14.46 11.75
CA VAL A 196 2.87 -14.41 10.54
C VAL A 196 1.95 -14.17 9.35
N GLY A 197 2.07 -13.00 8.72
CA GLY A 197 1.32 -12.67 7.52
C GLY A 197 1.88 -13.44 6.34
N VAL A 198 1.05 -14.17 5.60
CA VAL A 198 1.48 -14.96 4.43
C VAL A 198 0.82 -14.39 3.20
N HIS A 199 1.58 -13.67 2.38
CA HIS A 199 1.12 -13.13 1.10
C HIS A 199 1.58 -13.99 -0.07
N VAL A 200 0.64 -14.68 -0.71
CA VAL A 200 0.90 -15.53 -1.89
C VAL A 200 0.41 -14.83 -3.15
N ARG A 201 1.33 -14.29 -3.95
CA ARG A 201 1.03 -13.73 -5.27
C ARG A 201 0.88 -14.82 -6.32
N ARG A 202 -0.30 -14.89 -6.93
CA ARG A 202 -0.64 -15.70 -8.11
C ARG A 202 -1.30 -14.79 -9.17
N GLY A 203 -2.53 -15.07 -9.60
CA GLY A 203 -3.23 -14.33 -10.65
C GLY A 203 -2.44 -14.31 -11.96
N ASP A 204 -2.34 -13.14 -12.58
CA ASP A 204 -1.58 -12.90 -13.81
C ASP A 204 -0.13 -13.44 -13.76
N TYR A 205 0.52 -13.43 -12.59
CA TYR A 205 1.90 -13.92 -12.44
C TYR A 205 2.04 -15.41 -12.76
N VAL A 206 0.98 -16.22 -12.64
CA VAL A 206 1.01 -17.64 -13.03
C VAL A 206 1.30 -17.81 -14.52
N HIS A 207 0.91 -16.83 -15.35
CA HIS A 207 1.18 -16.83 -16.78
C HIS A 207 2.38 -15.95 -17.15
N VAL A 208 2.49 -14.77 -16.55
CA VAL A 208 3.51 -13.78 -16.93
C VAL A 208 4.92 -14.25 -16.52
N MET A 209 5.07 -14.86 -15.34
CA MET A 209 6.39 -15.31 -14.87
C MET A 209 7.04 -16.32 -15.83
N PRO A 210 6.40 -17.46 -16.18
CA PRO A 210 7.03 -18.43 -17.08
C PRO A 210 7.11 -17.93 -18.52
N ASN A 211 6.07 -17.27 -19.04
CA ASN A 211 5.98 -16.98 -20.48
C ASN A 211 6.72 -15.70 -20.91
N VAL A 212 6.91 -14.75 -19.99
CA VAL A 212 7.54 -13.45 -20.29
C VAL A 212 8.87 -13.31 -19.56
N TRP A 213 8.88 -13.63 -18.27
CA TRP A 213 10.02 -13.36 -17.40
C TRP A 213 10.95 -14.55 -17.18
N LYS A 214 10.77 -15.68 -17.86
CA LYS A 214 11.58 -16.89 -17.65
C LYS A 214 11.71 -17.21 -16.15
N GLY A 215 10.61 -17.13 -15.43
CA GLY A 215 10.57 -17.23 -13.98
C GLY A 215 9.41 -18.06 -13.47
N VAL A 216 9.41 -18.30 -12.16
CA VAL A 216 8.41 -19.10 -11.48
C VAL A 216 7.68 -18.28 -10.43
N VAL A 217 6.55 -18.82 -10.02
CA VAL A 217 5.78 -18.39 -8.85
C VAL A 217 6.03 -19.37 -7.72
N ALA A 218 5.87 -18.94 -6.47
CA ALA A 218 6.06 -19.80 -5.30
C ALA A 218 5.26 -21.12 -5.43
N ASP A 219 5.92 -22.22 -5.11
CA ASP A 219 5.32 -23.54 -5.11
C ASP A 219 4.96 -23.98 -3.68
N ARG A 220 4.40 -25.18 -3.56
CA ARG A 220 4.05 -25.77 -2.27
C ARG A 220 5.29 -25.93 -1.38
N ARG A 221 6.41 -26.38 -1.95
CA ARG A 221 7.63 -26.68 -1.20
C ARG A 221 8.24 -25.42 -0.58
N TYR A 222 8.22 -24.30 -1.28
CA TYR A 222 8.62 -22.99 -0.72
C TYR A 222 7.77 -22.63 0.49
N LEU A 223 6.43 -22.72 0.35
CA LEU A 223 5.51 -22.36 1.44
C LEU A 223 5.68 -23.27 2.65
N GLU A 224 5.84 -24.59 2.44
CA GLU A 224 6.13 -25.54 3.52
C GLU A 224 7.41 -25.17 4.28
N GLN A 225 8.51 -24.90 3.56
CA GLN A 225 9.78 -24.49 4.18
C GLN A 225 9.64 -23.18 4.95
N ALA A 226 8.96 -22.18 4.39
CA ALA A 226 8.78 -20.88 5.03
C ALA A 226 7.92 -20.98 6.29
N LEU A 227 6.81 -21.73 6.25
CA LEU A 227 5.96 -21.96 7.43
C LEU A 227 6.74 -22.72 8.51
N ASP A 228 7.45 -23.79 8.14
CA ASP A 228 8.21 -24.61 9.09
C ASP A 228 9.38 -23.84 9.72
N TRP A 229 9.98 -22.89 9.00
CA TRP A 229 11.01 -22.00 9.55
C TRP A 229 10.51 -21.20 10.75
N PHE A 230 9.28 -20.66 10.67
CA PHE A 230 8.64 -19.93 11.78
C PHE A 230 8.15 -20.87 12.88
N ARG A 231 7.58 -22.03 12.53
CA ARG A 231 7.17 -23.05 13.51
C ARG A 231 8.33 -23.55 14.37
N ALA A 232 9.54 -23.60 13.80
CA ALA A 232 10.74 -24.00 14.54
C ALA A 232 11.26 -22.92 15.51
N ARG A 233 10.84 -21.65 15.35
CA ARG A 233 11.38 -20.50 16.10
C ARG A 233 10.39 -19.88 17.08
N TYR A 234 9.11 -19.96 16.76
CA TYR A 234 8.05 -19.33 17.53
C TYR A 234 7.12 -20.39 18.11
N SER A 235 6.73 -20.19 19.37
CA SER A 235 5.73 -21.05 20.01
C SER A 235 4.33 -20.71 19.48
N ALA A 236 3.66 -21.71 18.91
CA ALA A 236 2.28 -21.61 18.43
C ALA A 236 2.00 -20.39 17.51
N PRO A 237 2.75 -20.20 16.40
CA PRO A 237 2.47 -19.12 15.46
C PRO A 237 1.14 -19.36 14.76
N ILE A 238 0.43 -18.29 14.41
CA ILE A 238 -0.66 -18.33 13.42
C ILE A 238 -0.18 -17.76 12.10
N PHE A 239 -0.41 -18.49 11.02
CA PHE A 239 -0.20 -18.04 9.66
C PHE A 239 -1.48 -17.46 9.08
N VAL A 240 -1.48 -16.15 8.80
CA VAL A 240 -2.62 -15.42 8.26
C VAL A 240 -2.44 -15.24 6.76
N VAL A 241 -3.12 -16.06 5.98
CA VAL A 241 -2.93 -16.16 4.53
C VAL A 241 -3.85 -15.19 3.78
N SER A 242 -3.26 -14.37 2.92
CA SER A 242 -3.94 -13.59 1.88
C SER A 242 -3.29 -13.86 0.52
N SER A 243 -4.13 -13.92 -0.52
CA SER A 243 -3.70 -14.23 -1.87
C SER A 243 -4.76 -13.79 -2.88
N ASN A 244 -4.35 -13.42 -4.08
CA ASN A 244 -5.26 -13.34 -5.24
C ASN A 244 -5.48 -14.69 -5.93
N GLY A 245 -4.99 -15.78 -5.34
CA GLY A 245 -5.19 -17.18 -5.72
C GLY A 245 -5.55 -18.03 -4.52
N MET A 246 -6.59 -17.65 -3.77
CA MET A 246 -6.98 -18.32 -2.52
C MET A 246 -7.35 -19.80 -2.70
N ALA A 247 -7.97 -20.19 -3.81
CA ALA A 247 -8.29 -21.59 -4.11
C ALA A 247 -7.02 -22.45 -4.13
N TRP A 248 -6.01 -22.01 -4.89
CA TRP A 248 -4.71 -22.66 -4.95
C TRP A 248 -4.05 -22.74 -3.56
N CYS A 249 -4.16 -21.68 -2.73
CA CYS A 249 -3.60 -21.70 -1.38
C CYS A 249 -4.27 -22.75 -0.48
N ARG A 250 -5.60 -22.91 -0.57
CA ARG A 250 -6.34 -23.93 0.19
C ARG A 250 -5.95 -25.35 -0.19
N GLU A 251 -5.63 -25.56 -1.46
CA GLU A 251 -5.19 -26.86 -1.99
C GLU A 251 -3.72 -27.18 -1.64
N ASN A 252 -2.86 -26.16 -1.55
CA ASN A 252 -1.40 -26.35 -1.50
C ASN A 252 -0.77 -26.01 -0.14
N ILE A 253 -1.46 -25.31 0.76
CA ILE A 253 -0.96 -25.03 2.12
C ILE A 253 -1.55 -26.05 3.08
N ASN A 254 -0.67 -26.81 3.75
CA ASN A 254 -1.09 -27.75 4.77
C ASN A 254 -1.57 -27.03 6.04
N ALA A 255 -2.89 -26.99 6.23
CA ALA A 255 -3.55 -26.40 7.38
C ALA A 255 -3.95 -27.42 8.46
N SER A 256 -3.52 -28.69 8.36
CA SER A 256 -3.96 -29.77 9.27
C SER A 256 -3.53 -29.57 10.73
N ARG A 257 -2.52 -28.72 10.99
CA ARG A 257 -2.05 -28.36 12.33
C ARG A 257 -2.94 -27.32 13.04
N GLY A 258 -3.94 -26.77 12.35
CA GLY A 258 -4.84 -25.76 12.92
C GLY A 258 -4.18 -24.39 13.14
N ASP A 259 -2.98 -24.16 12.60
CA ASP A 259 -2.19 -22.95 12.74
C ASP A 259 -2.28 -22.01 11.51
N VAL A 260 -3.10 -22.36 10.50
CA VAL A 260 -3.27 -21.59 9.26
C VAL A 260 -4.69 -21.04 9.17
N VAL A 261 -4.80 -19.72 8.96
CA VAL A 261 -6.05 -19.00 8.75
C VAL A 261 -6.04 -18.36 7.38
N PHE A 262 -6.95 -18.80 6.52
CA PHE A 262 -7.13 -18.24 5.18
C PHE A 262 -8.07 -17.03 5.23
N ALA A 263 -7.51 -15.86 5.50
CA ALA A 263 -8.24 -14.63 5.76
C ALA A 263 -8.57 -13.80 4.51
N GLY A 264 -7.75 -13.90 3.46
CA GLY A 264 -7.99 -13.18 2.20
C GLY A 264 -9.25 -13.65 1.47
N ASN A 265 -9.95 -12.70 0.84
CA ASN A 265 -11.13 -12.99 0.01
C ASN A 265 -10.80 -13.20 -1.49
N GLY A 266 -9.54 -12.99 -1.89
CA GLY A 266 -9.09 -13.10 -3.28
C GLY A 266 -9.51 -11.93 -4.18
N ASN A 267 -10.20 -10.93 -3.66
CA ASN A 267 -10.69 -9.80 -4.44
C ASN A 267 -9.61 -8.72 -4.57
N GLU A 268 -9.04 -8.61 -5.76
CA GLU A 268 -8.01 -7.62 -6.07
C GLU A 268 -8.54 -6.18 -6.13
N GLY A 269 -9.86 -5.98 -6.21
CA GLY A 269 -10.51 -4.65 -6.25
C GLY A 269 -10.69 -4.00 -4.88
N SER A 270 -10.49 -4.73 -3.79
CA SER A 270 -10.58 -4.20 -2.42
C SER A 270 -9.39 -4.62 -1.54
N PRO A 271 -8.15 -4.28 -1.95
CA PRO A 271 -6.93 -4.77 -1.32
C PRO A 271 -6.70 -4.27 0.12
N ALA A 272 -7.43 -3.24 0.55
CA ALA A 272 -7.22 -2.55 1.82
C ALA A 272 -7.32 -3.47 3.04
N LYS A 273 -8.31 -4.37 3.08
CA LYS A 273 -8.53 -5.26 4.22
C LYS A 273 -7.40 -6.29 4.38
N ASP A 274 -7.03 -6.92 3.26
CA ASP A 274 -5.94 -7.87 3.21
C ASP A 274 -4.60 -7.21 3.59
N PHE A 275 -4.36 -6.00 3.07
CA PHE A 275 -3.15 -5.24 3.37
C PHE A 275 -3.08 -4.81 4.84
N ALA A 276 -4.18 -4.29 5.38
CA ALA A 276 -4.30 -3.93 6.79
C ALA A 276 -4.01 -5.13 7.70
N LEU A 277 -4.55 -6.30 7.35
CA LEU A 277 -4.37 -7.51 8.13
C LEU A 277 -2.91 -7.98 8.15
N LEU A 278 -2.26 -8.04 6.99
CA LEU A 278 -0.86 -8.46 6.87
C LEU A 278 0.08 -7.52 7.63
N THR A 279 -0.13 -6.21 7.54
CA THR A 279 0.71 -5.21 8.25
C THR A 279 0.52 -5.20 9.77
N GLN A 280 -0.49 -5.89 10.30
CA GLN A 280 -0.66 -6.10 11.75
C GLN A 280 -0.04 -7.39 12.27
N CYS A 281 0.51 -8.23 11.39
CA CYS A 281 1.27 -9.40 11.81
C CYS A 281 2.64 -9.01 12.36
N ASN A 282 3.25 -9.88 13.16
CA ASN A 282 4.58 -9.68 13.72
C ASN A 282 5.70 -9.92 12.70
N HIS A 283 5.45 -10.84 11.77
CA HIS A 283 6.40 -11.34 10.78
C HIS A 283 5.70 -11.55 9.44
N THR A 284 6.48 -11.72 8.37
CA THR A 284 5.93 -11.90 7.03
C THR A 284 6.59 -13.04 6.27
N ILE A 285 5.77 -13.82 5.56
CA ILE A 285 6.18 -14.66 4.44
C ILE A 285 5.57 -14.03 3.20
N MET A 286 6.40 -13.61 2.25
CA MET A 286 5.94 -13.08 0.98
C MET A 286 6.47 -13.91 -0.19
N THR A 287 5.77 -13.93 -1.32
CA THR A 287 6.27 -14.61 -2.52
C THR A 287 6.95 -13.63 -3.47
N ILE A 288 6.20 -12.94 -4.30
CA ILE A 288 6.68 -11.97 -5.29
C ILE A 288 5.70 -10.80 -5.43
N GLY A 289 6.18 -9.70 -5.98
CA GLY A 289 5.39 -8.51 -6.26
C GLY A 289 5.34 -7.50 -5.11
N THR A 290 5.05 -6.25 -5.49
CA THR A 290 5.19 -5.07 -4.62
C THR A 290 4.22 -5.04 -3.44
N PHE A 291 3.05 -5.68 -3.56
CA PHE A 291 2.10 -5.79 -2.44
C PHE A 291 2.70 -6.53 -1.23
N GLY A 292 3.37 -7.66 -1.48
CA GLY A 292 4.04 -8.44 -0.43
C GLY A 292 5.24 -7.71 0.16
N ILE A 293 6.02 -7.02 -0.69
CA ILE A 293 7.15 -6.19 -0.27
C ILE A 293 6.69 -5.10 0.70
N TRP A 294 5.64 -4.34 0.35
CA TRP A 294 5.11 -3.29 1.21
C TRP A 294 4.48 -3.84 2.49
N ALA A 295 3.76 -4.96 2.42
CA ALA A 295 3.21 -5.60 3.61
C ALA A 295 4.31 -5.98 4.61
N ALA A 296 5.39 -6.60 4.12
CA ALA A 296 6.56 -6.96 4.94
C ALA A 296 7.30 -5.73 5.48
N TYR A 297 7.54 -4.72 4.64
CA TYR A 297 8.26 -3.50 5.01
C TYR A 297 7.59 -2.74 6.16
N LEU A 298 6.25 -2.67 6.12
CA LEU A 298 5.43 -2.00 7.13
C LEU A 298 5.19 -2.85 8.38
N ALA A 299 4.98 -4.17 8.24
CA ALA A 299 4.87 -5.07 9.38
C ALA A 299 6.16 -5.08 10.21
N GLY A 300 7.32 -5.08 9.55
CA GLY A 300 8.61 -5.28 10.17
C GLY A 300 8.79 -6.72 10.67
N GLY A 301 9.67 -6.89 11.66
CA GLY A 301 10.06 -8.21 12.17
C GLY A 301 10.79 -9.05 11.12
N GLU A 302 10.89 -10.35 11.40
CA GLU A 302 11.49 -11.31 10.46
C GLU A 302 10.62 -11.48 9.21
N THR A 303 11.27 -11.47 8.03
CA THR A 303 10.62 -11.63 6.74
C THR A 303 11.30 -12.73 5.93
N ILE A 304 10.51 -13.66 5.40
CA ILE A 304 10.95 -14.64 4.39
C ILE A 304 10.38 -14.23 3.03
N TYR A 305 11.22 -14.24 2.00
CA TYR A 305 10.81 -13.99 0.61
C TYR A 305 11.26 -15.10 -0.35
N LEU A 306 10.56 -15.22 -1.48
CA LEU A 306 10.96 -16.13 -2.56
C LEU A 306 12.18 -15.54 -3.27
N ALA A 307 13.33 -16.21 -3.18
CA ALA A 307 14.55 -15.81 -3.85
C ALA A 307 14.75 -16.58 -5.17
N ASN A 308 15.61 -16.06 -6.05
CA ASN A 308 16.07 -16.75 -7.26
C ASN A 308 14.95 -17.34 -8.13
N TYR A 309 13.86 -16.59 -8.31
CA TYR A 309 12.66 -17.05 -9.02
C TYR A 309 12.70 -16.82 -10.54
N THR A 310 13.87 -16.54 -11.12
CA THR A 310 14.08 -16.37 -12.56
C THR A 310 15.34 -17.09 -13.03
N LEU A 311 15.38 -17.51 -14.29
CA LEU A 311 16.61 -17.98 -14.94
C LEU A 311 17.67 -16.85 -15.02
N PRO A 312 18.97 -17.17 -15.04
CA PRO A 312 20.04 -16.16 -15.10
C PRO A 312 20.00 -15.23 -16.32
N ASP A 313 19.44 -15.68 -17.44
CA ASP A 313 19.28 -14.93 -18.68
C ASP A 313 17.91 -14.26 -18.83
N SER A 314 17.15 -14.17 -17.72
CA SER A 314 15.83 -13.57 -17.71
C SER A 314 15.86 -12.08 -18.08
N PRO A 315 14.97 -11.60 -18.97
CA PRO A 315 14.83 -10.17 -19.23
C PRO A 315 14.35 -9.39 -18.01
N PHE A 316 13.77 -10.04 -16.99
CA PHE A 316 13.31 -9.41 -15.76
C PHE A 316 14.48 -8.77 -14.98
N LEU A 317 15.66 -9.38 -15.02
CA LEU A 317 16.86 -8.90 -14.34
C LEU A 317 17.42 -7.59 -14.95
N LYS A 318 16.91 -7.15 -16.10
CA LYS A 318 17.24 -5.83 -16.69
C LYS A 318 16.47 -4.69 -16.03
N VAL A 319 15.32 -4.99 -15.43
CA VAL A 319 14.39 -3.99 -14.89
C VAL A 319 14.13 -4.17 -13.39
N PHE A 320 14.66 -5.23 -12.79
CA PHE A 320 14.49 -5.55 -11.38
C PHE A 320 15.81 -6.03 -10.77
N LYS A 321 16.16 -5.50 -9.59
CA LYS A 321 17.33 -5.93 -8.81
C LYS A 321 16.87 -6.46 -7.45
N PRO A 322 17.04 -7.76 -7.14
CA PRO A 322 16.65 -8.33 -5.86
C PRO A 322 17.21 -7.57 -4.65
N GLU A 323 18.47 -7.12 -4.74
CA GLU A 323 19.17 -6.41 -3.66
C GLU A 323 18.58 -5.02 -3.39
N ALA A 324 17.89 -4.44 -4.37
CA ALA A 324 17.18 -3.18 -4.24
C ALA A 324 15.70 -3.38 -3.85
N ALA A 325 15.14 -4.57 -4.06
CA ALA A 325 13.76 -4.88 -3.75
C ALA A 325 13.55 -5.42 -2.33
N PHE A 326 14.48 -6.25 -1.87
CA PHE A 326 14.43 -6.91 -0.57
C PHE A 326 15.44 -6.28 0.38
N LEU A 327 15.07 -6.10 1.66
CA LEU A 327 15.98 -5.54 2.65
C LEU A 327 17.10 -6.55 2.96
N PRO A 328 18.33 -6.10 3.26
CA PRO A 328 19.47 -6.99 3.49
C PRO A 328 19.27 -8.01 4.62
N GLU A 329 18.46 -7.68 5.63
CA GLU A 329 18.13 -8.54 6.76
C GLU A 329 17.03 -9.57 6.47
N TRP A 330 16.38 -9.51 5.30
CA TRP A 330 15.35 -10.47 4.92
C TRP A 330 15.94 -11.80 4.46
N ILE A 331 15.19 -12.87 4.70
CA ILE A 331 15.64 -14.24 4.48
C ILE A 331 15.09 -14.76 3.16
N GLY A 332 15.97 -15.00 2.19
CA GLY A 332 15.59 -15.58 0.90
C GLY A 332 15.56 -17.10 0.93
N ILE A 333 14.44 -17.71 0.56
CA ILE A 333 14.37 -19.14 0.22
C ILE A 333 14.32 -19.28 -1.30
N PRO A 334 15.30 -19.95 -1.94
CA PRO A 334 15.33 -20.11 -3.38
C PRO A 334 14.09 -20.85 -3.93
N ALA A 335 13.58 -20.38 -5.06
CA ALA A 335 12.52 -21.04 -5.80
C ALA A 335 13.00 -22.33 -6.49
N ASP A 336 12.08 -23.26 -6.75
CA ASP A 336 12.35 -24.37 -7.67
C ASP A 336 12.18 -23.93 -9.12
N LEU A 337 13.30 -23.85 -9.86
CA LEU A 337 13.32 -23.50 -11.28
C LEU A 337 13.16 -24.72 -12.20
N SER A 338 13.08 -25.95 -11.66
CA SER A 338 12.91 -27.17 -12.45
C SER A 338 11.73 -27.14 -13.45
N PRO A 339 10.61 -26.43 -13.21
CA PRO A 339 9.52 -26.33 -14.18
C PRO A 339 9.92 -25.62 -15.49
N LEU A 340 10.95 -24.76 -15.47
CA LEU A 340 11.40 -24.01 -16.64
C LEU A 340 12.44 -24.76 -17.47
N LEU A 341 13.09 -25.78 -16.89
CA LEU A 341 14.19 -26.51 -17.52
C LEU A 341 13.72 -27.75 -18.30
N LYS A 342 12.40 -28.02 -18.30
CA LYS A 342 11.81 -29.24 -18.89
C LYS A 342 11.53 -29.15 -20.40
N HIS A 343 12.05 -28.12 -21.08
CA HIS A 343 11.86 -27.93 -22.52
C HIS A 343 13.16 -27.50 -23.20
#